data_AF-A0A443RUZ4-F1
#
_entry.id   AF-A0A443RUZ4-F1
#
_cell.length_a   1.000
_cell.length_b   1.000
_cell.length_c   1.000
_cell.angle_alpha   90.00
_cell.angle_beta   90.00
_cell.angle_gamma   90.00
#
_symmetry.space_group_name_H-M   'P 1'
#
loop_
_entity.id
_entity.type
_entity.pdbx_description
1 polymer ?
#
loop_
_entity_poly.entity_id
_entity_poly.type
_entity_poly.pdbx_seq_one_letter_code
_entity_poly.pdbx_strand_id
1 'polypeptide(L)'
;MVTLSDEESNKPAIKPSTSTSTSTTGSVAVSLFPIYCLLVFPAEKYVSLDCEMISIYSDPKHRQFMKMLHLKADLLKLAKGSPARSKFLKKTRESHGVTMKQVAASVAVVSENGSVIFFAHIHWEPAIVYSYQTEWSGITAKHLEGKKPLKEILNLLLPLIKGKTVIGAAVHNDFNALGITHEPLCDIQDH
;
A
#
# COMPACT_ATOMS: atom_id res chain seq x y z
N MET A 1 -3.05 -3.39 -85.05
CA MET A 1 -2.42 -4.71 -85.14
C MET A 1 -2.51 -5.35 -83.76
N VAL A 2 -3.08 -6.54 -83.57
CA VAL A 2 -2.55 -7.86 -84.02
C VAL A 2 -1.25 -8.16 -83.26
N THR A 3 -1.12 -9.14 -82.36
CA THR A 3 -2.02 -10.07 -81.61
C THR A 3 -1.12 -10.88 -80.64
N LEU A 4 -1.69 -11.55 -79.61
CA LEU A 4 -1.29 -12.86 -78.99
C LEU A 4 0.23 -13.11 -78.69
N SER A 5 0.70 -13.29 -77.46
CA SER A 5 0.46 -14.39 -76.47
C SER A 5 1.08 -15.75 -76.88
N ASP A 6 1.49 -16.66 -75.97
CA ASP A 6 1.33 -16.70 -74.50
C ASP A 6 2.70 -16.55 -73.74
N GLU A 7 3.24 -17.33 -72.80
CA GLU A 7 2.94 -18.61 -72.11
C GLU A 7 3.56 -18.60 -70.66
N GLU A 8 3.33 -19.62 -69.82
CA GLU A 8 3.78 -19.67 -68.40
C GLU A 8 5.14 -20.35 -68.15
N SER A 9 5.78 -20.03 -67.01
CA SER A 9 6.41 -21.08 -66.17
C SER A 9 6.44 -20.67 -64.68
N ASN A 10 6.39 -21.66 -63.78
CA ASN A 10 5.98 -21.49 -62.38
C ASN A 10 6.80 -22.35 -61.40
N LYS A 11 7.41 -21.73 -60.35
CA LYS A 11 7.57 -22.29 -58.99
C LYS A 11 8.13 -21.25 -57.98
N PRO A 12 8.04 -21.50 -56.64
CA PRO A 12 7.63 -20.44 -55.70
C PRO A 12 8.73 -19.77 -54.87
N ALA A 13 8.41 -18.59 -54.34
CA ALA A 13 9.19 -17.89 -53.33
C ALA A 13 8.93 -18.43 -51.90
N ILE A 14 10.01 -18.60 -51.12
CA ILE A 14 9.97 -19.02 -49.71
C ILE A 14 9.71 -17.79 -48.83
N LYS A 15 8.70 -17.85 -47.95
CA LYS A 15 8.46 -16.81 -46.92
C LYS A 15 9.29 -17.11 -45.65
N PRO A 16 9.89 -16.09 -45.00
CA PRO A 16 10.53 -16.27 -43.70
C PRO A 16 9.50 -16.50 -42.59
N SER A 17 9.88 -17.27 -41.57
CA SER A 17 9.04 -17.64 -40.44
C SER A 17 8.98 -16.55 -39.35
N THR A 18 7.78 -16.23 -38.88
CA THR A 18 7.55 -15.29 -37.78
C THR A 18 7.73 -15.94 -36.41
N SER A 19 8.81 -15.59 -35.70
CA SER A 19 9.00 -15.95 -34.28
C SER A 19 8.42 -14.86 -33.37
N THR A 20 7.11 -14.88 -33.13
CA THR A 20 6.42 -13.89 -32.28
C THR A 20 6.70 -14.14 -30.79
N SER A 21 7.73 -13.49 -30.25
CA SER A 21 7.97 -13.45 -28.80
C SER A 21 6.89 -12.59 -28.12
N THR A 22 5.88 -13.21 -27.51
CA THR A 22 4.84 -12.52 -26.74
C THR A 22 5.40 -12.01 -25.42
N SER A 23 6.09 -10.87 -25.43
CA SER A 23 6.42 -10.13 -24.21
C SER A 23 5.15 -9.47 -23.68
N THR A 24 4.41 -10.18 -22.83
CA THR A 24 3.25 -9.64 -22.12
C THR A 24 3.72 -8.62 -21.08
N THR A 25 4.00 -7.40 -21.53
CA THR A 25 4.22 -6.24 -20.67
C THR A 25 2.90 -5.88 -20.01
N GLY A 26 2.60 -6.55 -18.89
CA GLY A 26 1.46 -6.27 -18.04
C GLY A 26 1.54 -4.83 -17.53
N SER A 27 0.88 -3.91 -18.22
CA SER A 27 0.77 -2.52 -17.80
C SER A 27 -0.10 -2.48 -16.55
N VAL A 28 0.54 -2.49 -15.37
CA VAL A 28 -0.14 -2.34 -14.09
C VAL A 28 -0.83 -0.98 -14.10
N ALA A 29 -2.15 -1.00 -14.24
CA ALA A 29 -2.97 0.20 -14.21
C ALA A 29 -2.97 0.78 -12.78
N VAL A 30 -1.97 1.62 -12.50
CA VAL A 30 -1.90 2.42 -11.28
C VAL A 30 -3.19 3.24 -11.23
N SER A 31 -4.05 2.97 -10.24
CA SER A 31 -5.38 3.60 -10.15
C SER A 31 -5.28 5.12 -10.24
N LEU A 32 -5.81 5.68 -11.34
CA LEU A 32 -5.90 7.14 -11.54
C LEU A 32 -6.79 7.79 -10.47
N PHE A 33 -7.73 7.04 -9.91
CA PHE A 33 -8.52 7.49 -8.76
C PHE A 33 -7.67 7.33 -7.49
N PRO A 34 -7.34 8.42 -6.76
CA PRO A 34 -6.56 8.35 -5.53
C PRO A 34 -7.37 7.77 -4.35
N ILE A 35 -8.70 7.78 -4.48
CA ILE A 35 -9.70 7.23 -3.56
C ILE A 35 -10.79 6.59 -4.43
N TYR A 36 -11.23 5.39 -4.08
CA TYR A 36 -12.47 4.79 -4.56
C TYR A 36 -13.53 4.95 -3.46
N CYS A 37 -14.74 5.38 -3.83
CA CYS A 37 -15.87 5.54 -2.91
C CYS A 37 -17.17 5.36 -3.69
N LEU A 38 -18.06 4.49 -3.22
CA LEU A 38 -19.40 4.38 -3.78
C LEU A 38 -20.26 5.56 -3.32
N LEU A 39 -20.77 6.33 -4.29
CA LEU A 39 -21.63 7.49 -4.06
C LEU A 39 -23.06 7.13 -3.61
N VAL A 40 -23.41 5.83 -3.67
CA VAL A 40 -24.64 5.28 -3.10
C VAL A 40 -24.24 4.51 -1.84
N PHE A 41 -24.59 5.04 -0.68
CA PHE A 41 -24.28 4.40 0.60
C PHE A 41 -25.20 3.19 0.82
N PRO A 42 -24.67 1.99 1.12
CA PRO A 42 -25.52 0.83 1.38
C PRO A 42 -26.38 1.04 2.64
N ALA A 43 -27.66 0.65 2.58
CA ALA A 43 -28.54 0.61 3.73
C ALA A 43 -28.25 -0.56 4.70
N GLU A 44 -27.32 -1.44 4.33
CA GLU A 44 -26.84 -2.61 5.08
C GLU A 44 -26.44 -2.27 6.53
N LYS A 45 -26.67 -3.20 7.45
CA LYS A 45 -26.33 -3.02 8.86
C LYS A 45 -24.83 -3.25 9.12
N TYR A 46 -24.23 -4.18 8.37
CA TYR A 46 -22.85 -4.62 8.59
C TYR A 46 -21.93 -4.11 7.47
N VAL A 47 -20.67 -3.87 7.83
CA VAL A 47 -19.55 -3.61 6.91
C VAL A 47 -18.29 -4.25 7.51
N SER A 48 -17.34 -4.67 6.69
CA SER A 48 -15.97 -4.91 7.17
C SER A 48 -15.07 -3.72 6.92
N LEU A 49 -14.04 -3.57 7.77
CA LEU A 49 -13.00 -2.55 7.65
C LEU A 49 -11.65 -3.21 7.92
N ASP A 50 -10.65 -2.85 7.10
CA ASP A 50 -9.29 -3.41 7.14
C ASP A 50 -8.28 -2.31 6.70
N CYS A 51 -7.11 -2.23 7.35
CA CYS A 51 -6.10 -1.20 7.10
C CYS A 51 -4.69 -1.77 6.95
N GLU A 52 -4.06 -1.58 5.79
CA GLU A 52 -2.62 -1.86 5.64
C GLU A 52 -1.79 -0.85 6.43
N MET A 53 -0.86 -1.34 7.27
CA MET A 53 -0.16 -0.50 8.26
C MET A 53 1.32 -0.26 7.94
N ILE A 54 1.81 0.93 8.28
CA ILE A 54 3.23 1.30 8.22
C ILE A 54 3.73 1.83 9.56
N SER A 55 5.03 1.68 9.81
CA SER A 55 5.68 2.22 10.99
C SER A 55 6.25 3.63 10.71
N ILE A 56 5.76 4.63 11.45
CA ILE A 56 6.29 6.01 11.43
C ILE A 56 6.92 6.40 12.76
N TYR A 57 7.86 7.34 12.72
CA TYR A 57 8.44 7.97 13.91
C TYR A 57 7.40 8.82 14.64
N SER A 58 7.38 8.77 15.97
CA SER A 58 6.46 9.58 16.78
C SER A 58 6.80 11.09 16.77
N ASP A 59 8.09 11.45 16.76
CA ASP A 59 8.59 12.81 16.51
C ASP A 59 9.38 12.78 15.18
N PRO A 60 9.07 13.68 14.20
CA PRO A 60 9.81 13.79 12.94
C PRO A 60 11.34 13.91 13.09
N LYS A 61 11.82 14.54 14.18
CA LYS A 61 13.25 14.69 14.48
C LYS A 61 13.97 13.35 14.61
N HIS A 62 13.27 12.29 15.05
CA HIS A 62 13.86 10.96 15.23
C HIS A 62 14.44 10.39 13.93
N ARG A 63 13.90 10.74 12.74
CA ARG A 63 14.48 10.26 11.47
C ARG A 63 15.88 10.83 11.21
N GLN A 64 16.13 12.08 11.56
CA GLN A 64 17.45 12.70 11.38
C GLN A 64 18.45 12.15 12.42
N PHE A 65 18.00 11.96 13.68
CA PHE A 65 18.79 11.26 14.69
C PHE A 65 19.16 9.83 14.25
N MET A 66 18.20 9.06 13.72
CA MET A 66 18.47 7.68 13.27
C MET A 66 19.41 7.62 12.08
N LYS A 67 19.34 8.55 11.12
CA LYS A 67 20.36 8.68 10.05
C LYS A 67 21.76 8.91 10.65
N MET A 68 21.89 9.83 11.60
CA MET A 68 23.16 10.10 12.29
C MET A 68 23.65 8.89 13.08
N LEU A 69 22.74 8.14 13.71
CA LEU A 69 23.07 6.92 14.46
C LEU A 69 23.52 5.77 13.54
N HIS A 70 22.91 5.61 12.36
CA HIS A 70 23.38 4.68 11.33
C HIS A 70 24.77 5.06 10.80
N LEU A 71 25.01 6.34 10.49
CA LEU A 71 26.33 6.84 10.10
C LEU A 71 27.38 6.61 11.19
N LYS A 72 27.03 6.83 12.46
CA LYS A 72 27.90 6.53 13.61
C LYS A 72 28.23 5.04 13.71
N ALA A 73 27.28 4.15 13.42
CA ALA A 73 27.52 2.71 13.36
C ALA A 73 28.45 2.30 12.19
N ASP A 74 28.34 2.98 11.04
CA ASP A 74 29.23 2.79 9.89
C ASP A 74 30.66 3.29 10.18
N LEU A 75 30.82 4.45 10.84
CA LEU A 75 32.11 4.98 11.30
C LEU A 75 32.77 4.07 12.36
N LEU A 76 31.98 3.44 13.22
CA LEU A 76 32.42 2.40 14.16
C LEU A 76 32.68 1.03 13.49
N LYS A 77 32.62 0.95 12.15
CA LYS A 77 32.82 -0.26 11.33
C LYS A 77 31.91 -1.44 11.70
N LEU A 78 30.74 -1.17 12.29
CA LEU A 78 29.78 -2.20 12.68
C LEU A 78 29.04 -2.71 11.44
N ALA A 79 29.43 -3.88 10.93
CA ALA A 79 28.91 -4.45 9.68
C ALA A 79 27.37 -4.48 9.63
N LYS A 80 26.80 -4.19 8.45
CA LYS A 80 25.34 -4.26 8.21
C LYS A 80 24.84 -5.68 8.48
N GLY A 81 23.67 -5.81 9.10
CA GLY A 81 23.11 -7.10 9.55
C GLY A 81 23.78 -7.71 10.80
N SER A 82 24.95 -7.24 11.25
CA SER A 82 25.63 -7.86 12.40
C SER A 82 24.84 -7.68 13.72
N PRO A 83 24.82 -8.69 14.61
CA PRO A 83 24.19 -8.57 15.93
C PRO A 83 24.75 -7.41 16.76
N ALA A 84 26.04 -7.10 16.61
CA ALA A 84 26.69 -5.96 17.25
C ALA A 84 26.09 -4.61 16.78
N ARG A 85 25.88 -4.43 15.47
CA ARG A 85 25.19 -3.25 14.91
C ARG A 85 23.75 -3.16 15.44
N SER A 86 22.99 -4.26 15.37
CA SER A 86 21.59 -4.27 15.83
C SER A 86 21.47 -3.95 17.32
N LYS A 87 22.35 -4.49 18.17
CA LYS A 87 22.40 -4.21 19.61
C LYS A 87 22.81 -2.75 19.90
N PHE A 88 23.75 -2.19 19.16
CA PHE A 88 24.13 -0.78 19.25
C PHE A 88 22.97 0.16 18.88
N LEU A 89 22.39 -0.04 17.69
CA LEU A 89 21.25 0.76 17.21
C LEU A 89 20.06 0.69 18.17
N LYS A 90 19.73 -0.52 18.65
CA LYS A 90 18.65 -0.74 19.62
C LYS A 90 18.91 -0.01 20.94
N LYS A 91 20.08 -0.21 21.57
CA LYS A 91 20.42 0.44 22.85
C LYS A 91 20.41 1.97 22.73
N THR A 92 20.98 2.52 21.65
CA THR A 92 21.13 3.97 21.51
C THR A 92 19.85 4.68 21.05
N ARG A 93 18.95 4.05 20.27
CA ARG A 93 17.62 4.64 20.01
C ARG A 93 16.79 4.71 21.30
N GLU A 94 16.85 3.65 22.11
CA GLU A 94 16.08 3.53 23.36
C GLU A 94 16.58 4.51 24.42
N SER A 95 17.91 4.71 24.54
CA SER A 95 18.47 5.74 25.43
C SER A 95 18.21 7.19 24.98
N HIS A 96 17.64 7.42 23.80
CA HIS A 96 17.25 8.74 23.29
C HIS A 96 15.73 8.90 23.16
N GLY A 97 14.93 7.96 23.71
CA GLY A 97 13.47 8.03 23.67
C GLY A 97 12.84 7.86 22.28
N VAL A 98 13.58 7.28 21.32
CA VAL A 98 13.09 7.10 19.94
C VAL A 98 11.96 6.07 19.90
N THR A 99 10.73 6.59 19.86
CA THR A 99 9.50 5.80 19.73
C THR A 99 8.98 5.78 18.29
N MET A 100 8.28 4.69 17.99
CA MET A 100 7.63 4.37 16.73
C MET A 100 6.15 4.12 16.99
N LYS A 101 5.30 4.34 15.99
CA LYS A 101 3.90 3.88 16.02
C LYS A 101 3.50 3.30 14.66
N GLN A 102 2.59 2.33 14.69
CA GLN A 102 1.88 1.90 13.48
C GLN A 102 0.81 2.94 13.14
N VAL A 103 0.56 3.13 11.84
CA VAL A 103 -0.52 3.96 11.30
C VAL A 103 -1.06 3.36 10.00
N ALA A 104 -2.33 3.61 9.71
CA ALA A 104 -2.98 3.14 8.49
C ALA A 104 -2.40 3.87 7.26
N ALA A 105 -1.94 3.12 6.27
CA ALA A 105 -1.42 3.58 4.98
C ALA A 105 -2.34 3.23 3.82
N SER A 106 -3.22 2.24 3.98
CA SER A 106 -4.49 2.17 3.26
C SER A 106 -5.64 1.95 4.26
N VAL A 107 -6.87 2.08 3.77
CA VAL A 107 -8.07 1.56 4.42
C VAL A 107 -9.03 1.06 3.34
N ALA A 108 -9.56 -0.14 3.53
CA ALA A 108 -10.66 -0.72 2.77
C ALA A 108 -11.92 -0.77 3.63
N VAL A 109 -13.09 -0.61 3.01
CA VAL A 109 -14.38 -0.92 3.61
C VAL A 109 -15.22 -1.71 2.61
N VAL A 110 -15.78 -2.83 3.05
CA VAL A 110 -16.56 -3.76 2.21
C VAL A 110 -17.98 -3.88 2.77
N SER A 111 -18.95 -3.93 1.87
CA SER A 111 -20.38 -4.13 2.13
C SER A 111 -20.68 -5.56 2.57
N GLU A 112 -21.84 -5.75 3.20
CA GLU A 112 -22.39 -7.06 3.60
C GLU A 112 -22.50 -8.04 2.41
N ASN A 113 -22.67 -7.50 1.19
CA ASN A 113 -22.71 -8.23 -0.08
C ASN A 113 -21.32 -8.39 -0.75
N GLY A 114 -20.21 -8.20 -0.01
CA GLY A 114 -18.84 -8.37 -0.52
C GLY A 114 -18.37 -7.28 -1.51
N SER A 115 -19.16 -6.22 -1.70
CA SER A 115 -18.80 -5.11 -2.59
C SER A 115 -17.87 -4.12 -1.88
N VAL A 116 -16.74 -3.75 -2.47
CA VAL A 116 -15.92 -2.64 -1.93
C VAL A 116 -16.75 -1.36 -1.98
N ILE A 117 -16.92 -0.67 -0.85
CA ILE A 117 -17.64 0.61 -0.77
C ILE A 117 -16.68 1.79 -0.61
N PHE A 118 -15.50 1.55 -0.06
CA PHE A 118 -14.43 2.53 0.09
C PHE A 118 -13.07 1.86 -0.04
N PHE A 119 -12.14 2.52 -0.74
CA PHE A 119 -10.72 2.19 -0.67
C PHE A 119 -9.88 3.45 -0.86
N ALA A 120 -8.95 3.70 0.06
CA ALA A 120 -8.05 4.84 -0.03
C ALA A 120 -6.63 4.45 0.40
N HIS A 121 -5.63 5.00 -0.31
CA HIS A 121 -4.28 5.12 0.23
C HIS A 121 -4.16 6.44 1.00
N ILE A 122 -3.47 6.41 2.14
CA ILE A 122 -3.31 7.53 3.07
C ILE A 122 -1.91 8.11 2.90
N HIS A 123 -1.81 9.41 2.63
CA HIS A 123 -0.52 10.08 2.49
C HIS A 123 0.21 10.18 3.84
N TRP A 124 1.46 9.71 3.84
CA TRP A 124 2.43 9.92 4.91
C TRP A 124 3.71 10.51 4.33
N GLU A 125 4.17 11.61 4.91
CA GLU A 125 5.39 12.31 4.53
C GLU A 125 6.61 11.36 4.64
N PRO A 126 7.38 11.13 3.56
CA PRO A 126 8.57 10.28 3.59
C PRO A 126 9.60 10.66 4.67
N ALA A 127 9.65 11.92 5.13
CA ALA A 127 10.46 12.41 6.25
C ALA A 127 10.08 11.84 7.63
N ILE A 128 8.96 11.12 7.78
CA ILE A 128 8.56 10.47 9.04
C ILE A 128 8.39 8.95 8.95
N VAL A 129 8.43 8.35 7.76
CA VAL A 129 8.36 6.88 7.61
C VAL A 129 9.68 6.21 8.03
N TYR A 130 9.56 5.15 8.83
CA TYR A 130 10.65 4.26 9.25
C TYR A 130 10.65 2.96 8.47
N SER A 131 9.49 2.31 8.34
CA SER A 131 9.31 1.10 7.54
C SER A 131 7.91 1.09 6.92
N TYR A 132 7.85 0.81 5.62
CA TYR A 132 6.60 0.53 4.91
C TYR A 132 6.06 -0.88 5.16
N GLN A 133 6.87 -1.77 5.76
CA GLN A 133 6.50 -3.16 6.06
C GLN A 133 6.04 -3.96 4.82
N THR A 134 6.52 -3.58 3.62
CA THR A 134 6.05 -4.02 2.30
C THR A 134 5.96 -5.54 2.09
N GLU A 135 6.79 -6.32 2.78
CA GLU A 135 6.75 -7.79 2.80
C GLU A 135 5.42 -8.34 3.35
N TRP A 136 4.78 -7.59 4.25
CA TRP A 136 3.55 -7.94 4.95
C TRP A 136 2.35 -7.14 4.42
N SER A 137 2.57 -5.85 4.10
CA SER A 137 1.49 -4.91 3.77
C SER A 137 1.32 -4.58 2.29
N GLY A 138 2.25 -5.04 1.43
CA GLY A 138 2.34 -4.60 0.03
C GLY A 138 2.59 -3.09 -0.20
N ILE A 139 2.57 -2.25 0.83
CA ILE A 139 2.67 -0.80 0.70
C ILE A 139 4.07 -0.37 0.27
N THR A 140 4.14 0.51 -0.73
CA THR A 140 5.38 1.18 -1.16
C THR A 140 5.27 2.70 -1.04
N ALA A 141 6.39 3.41 -1.05
CA ALA A 141 6.40 4.88 -1.06
C ALA A 141 5.52 5.48 -2.18
N LYS A 142 5.53 4.86 -3.37
CA LYS A 142 4.72 5.27 -4.53
C LYS A 142 3.22 5.13 -4.32
N HIS A 143 2.78 4.28 -3.39
CA HIS A 143 1.35 4.12 -3.10
C HIS A 143 0.81 5.32 -2.30
N LEU A 144 1.67 6.01 -1.53
CA LEU A 144 1.29 7.09 -0.60
C LEU A 144 1.67 8.49 -1.15
N GLU A 145 2.47 8.54 -2.21
CA GLU A 145 2.83 9.75 -2.94
C GLU A 145 1.59 10.39 -3.61
N GLY A 146 1.41 11.71 -3.43
CA GLY A 146 0.28 12.46 -3.99
C GLY A 146 -1.11 12.08 -3.47
N LYS A 147 -1.22 11.23 -2.43
CA LYS A 147 -2.51 10.83 -1.84
C LYS A 147 -3.05 11.88 -0.86
N LYS A 148 -4.22 11.62 -0.31
CA LYS A 148 -4.84 12.49 0.70
C LYS A 148 -4.34 12.18 2.11
N PRO A 149 -4.09 13.18 2.97
CA PRO A 149 -3.69 12.95 4.36
C PRO A 149 -4.82 12.31 5.15
N LEU A 150 -4.47 11.59 6.23
CA LEU A 150 -5.43 10.83 7.06
C LEU A 150 -6.70 11.62 7.43
N LYS A 151 -6.58 12.91 7.79
CA LYS A 151 -7.73 13.75 8.13
C LYS A 151 -8.76 13.89 6.99
N GLU A 152 -8.32 13.98 5.74
CA GLU A 152 -9.23 14.04 4.59
C GLU A 152 -9.85 12.68 4.29
N ILE A 153 -9.13 11.58 4.53
CA ILE A 153 -9.67 10.22 4.43
C ILE A 153 -10.74 9.97 5.50
N LEU A 154 -10.49 10.36 6.76
CA LEU A 154 -11.45 10.22 7.86
C LEU A 154 -12.75 11.00 7.62
N ASN A 155 -12.66 12.20 7.02
CA ASN A 155 -13.85 12.97 6.64
C ASN A 155 -14.78 12.24 5.65
N LEU A 156 -14.23 11.32 4.84
CA LEU A 156 -14.99 10.50 3.88
C LEU A 156 -15.39 9.14 4.47
N LEU A 157 -14.52 8.54 5.29
CA LEU A 157 -14.71 7.23 5.92
C LEU A 157 -15.78 7.26 7.03
N LEU A 158 -15.71 8.24 7.94
CA LEU A 158 -16.59 8.27 9.13
C LEU A 158 -18.09 8.33 8.78
N PRO A 159 -18.55 9.08 7.76
CA PRO A 159 -19.94 9.01 7.31
C PRO A 159 -20.39 7.62 6.81
N LEU A 160 -19.49 6.82 6.22
CA LEU A 160 -19.83 5.51 5.65
C LEU A 160 -20.07 4.45 6.73
N ILE A 161 -19.28 4.46 7.81
CA ILE A 161 -19.36 3.49 8.91
C ILE A 161 -20.31 3.92 10.03
N LYS A 162 -20.83 5.16 10.02
CA LYS A 162 -21.67 5.71 11.09
C LYS A 162 -22.97 4.91 11.26
N GLY A 163 -23.18 4.35 12.46
CA GLY A 163 -24.39 3.61 12.82
C GLY A 163 -24.48 2.19 12.26
N LYS A 164 -23.44 1.72 11.55
CA LYS A 164 -23.26 0.33 11.14
C LYS A 164 -22.52 -0.46 12.22
N THR A 165 -22.59 -1.78 12.16
CA THR A 165 -21.66 -2.66 12.89
C THR A 165 -20.44 -2.95 12.03
N VAL A 166 -19.24 -2.64 12.51
CA VAL A 166 -17.98 -2.99 11.83
C VAL A 166 -17.55 -4.41 12.21
N ILE A 167 -17.23 -5.26 11.24
CA ILE A 167 -16.73 -6.63 11.42
C ILE A 167 -15.30 -6.73 10.91
N GLY A 168 -14.43 -7.45 11.60
CA GLY A 168 -13.08 -7.77 11.10
C GLY A 168 -12.28 -8.58 12.11
N ALA A 169 -10.98 -8.73 11.89
CA ALA A 169 -10.10 -9.53 12.74
C ALA A 169 -9.03 -8.63 13.37
N ALA A 170 -9.02 -8.52 14.69
CA ALA A 170 -8.21 -7.58 15.46
C ALA A 170 -8.48 -6.10 15.12
N VAL A 171 -9.75 -5.75 14.84
CA VAL A 171 -10.26 -4.44 14.36
C VAL A 171 -9.81 -3.25 15.22
N HIS A 172 -9.59 -3.52 16.50
CA HIS A 172 -9.03 -2.56 17.44
C HIS A 172 -7.68 -1.99 16.97
N ASN A 173 -6.88 -2.75 16.21
CA ASN A 173 -5.63 -2.26 15.63
C ASN A 173 -5.86 -1.29 14.47
N ASP A 174 -6.83 -1.56 13.59
CA ASP A 174 -7.22 -0.66 12.50
C ASP A 174 -7.75 0.67 13.04
N PHE A 175 -8.61 0.62 14.06
CA PHE A 175 -9.12 1.80 14.74
C PHE A 175 -8.00 2.61 15.40
N ASN A 176 -7.05 1.95 16.08
CA ASN A 176 -5.85 2.59 16.62
C ASN A 176 -4.94 3.20 15.53
N ALA A 177 -4.79 2.51 14.39
CA ALA A 177 -3.94 2.93 13.27
C ALA A 177 -4.55 4.09 12.45
N LEU A 178 -5.89 4.17 12.41
CA LEU A 178 -6.67 5.30 11.90
C LEU A 178 -6.80 6.45 12.91
N GLY A 179 -6.57 6.19 14.21
CA GLY A 179 -6.74 7.16 15.29
C GLY A 179 -8.21 7.50 15.59
N ILE A 180 -9.10 6.50 15.50
CA ILE A 180 -10.54 6.64 15.73
C ILE A 180 -11.04 5.67 16.80
N THR A 181 -12.23 5.93 17.33
CA THR A 181 -13.03 4.95 18.06
C THR A 181 -14.40 4.83 17.39
N HIS A 182 -14.95 3.63 17.34
CA HIS A 182 -16.25 3.34 16.72
C HIS A 182 -16.93 2.19 17.45
N GLU A 183 -18.24 2.32 17.63
CA GLU A 183 -19.13 1.26 18.09
C GLU A 183 -20.44 1.30 17.26
N PRO A 184 -21.15 0.17 17.10
CA PRO A 184 -20.78 -1.18 17.54
C PRO A 184 -19.75 -1.85 16.61
N LEU A 185 -18.94 -2.75 17.17
CA LEU A 185 -18.00 -3.60 16.43
C LEU A 185 -18.20 -5.10 16.77
N CYS A 186 -17.68 -5.97 15.91
CA CYS A 186 -17.55 -7.40 16.13
C CYS A 186 -16.15 -7.84 15.67
N ASP A 187 -15.29 -8.16 16.63
CA ASP A 187 -13.94 -8.67 16.37
C ASP A 187 -13.98 -10.21 16.34
N ILE A 188 -13.66 -10.81 15.20
CA ILE A 188 -13.78 -12.26 14.99
C ILE A 188 -12.65 -13.07 15.64
N GLN A 189 -11.70 -12.41 16.33
CA GLN A 189 -10.67 -13.07 17.13
C GLN A 189 -11.07 -13.29 18.59
N ASP A 190 -12.15 -12.66 19.07
CA ASP A 190 -12.62 -12.77 20.47
C ASP A 190 -13.59 -13.97 20.67
N HIS A 191 -13.40 -15.08 19.93
CA HIS A 191 -14.31 -16.22 19.83
C HIS A 191 -13.59 -17.59 19.93
#